data_AF-A0A822EK67-F1
#
_entry.id   AF-A0A822EK67-F1
#
_cell.length_a   1.000
_cell.length_b   1.000
_cell.length_c   1.000
_cell.angle_alpha   90.00
_cell.angle_beta   90.00
_cell.angle_gamma   90.00
#
_symmetry.space_group_name_H-M   'P 1'
#
loop_
_entity.id
_entity.type
_entity.pdbx_description
1 polymer ?
#
loop_
_entity_poly.entity_id
_entity_poly.type
_entity_poly.pdbx_seq_one_letter_code
_entity_poly.pdbx_strand_id
1 'polypeptide(L)'
;MGHPEPASGVAALAKLLVALQNGHIPANLHYNSPNRDIPGLCDDRLKVVTEKTKLPNNLMAINSYGFGGTNVHAILQANSNRKENENLSRNEICLAFACARTADGCEIFLKI
;
A
#
# COMPACT_ATOMS: atom_id res chain seq x y z
N MET A 1 1.75 13.31 -2.33
CA MET A 1 0.77 13.97 -1.43
C MET A 1 1.42 14.98 -0.49
N GLY A 2 2.67 15.40 -0.72
CA GLY A 2 3.42 16.18 0.26
C GLY A 2 3.97 15.34 1.41
N HIS A 3 4.45 16.03 2.45
CA HIS A 3 5.02 15.45 3.66
C HIS A 3 4.05 15.67 4.83
N PRO A 4 3.31 14.64 5.28
CA PRO A 4 2.30 14.80 6.34
C PRO A 4 2.90 14.70 7.76
N GLU A 5 4.16 15.11 7.91
CA GLU A 5 4.85 15.28 9.20
C GLU A 5 4.72 14.06 10.15
N PRO A 6 4.19 14.11 11.42
CA PRO A 6 4.05 12.90 12.25
C PRO A 6 3.26 11.77 11.60
N ALA A 7 2.36 12.07 10.65
CA ALA A 7 1.58 11.06 9.96
C ALA A 7 2.32 10.42 8.77
N SER A 8 3.56 10.84 8.46
CA SER A 8 4.35 10.32 7.33
C SER A 8 4.53 8.80 7.36
N GLY A 9 4.84 8.23 8.52
CA GLY A 9 5.00 6.78 8.68
C GLY A 9 3.72 6.00 8.35
N VAL A 10 2.57 6.42 8.90
CA VAL A 10 1.28 5.73 8.66
C VAL A 10 0.73 6.00 7.25
N ALA A 11 0.98 7.17 6.66
CA ALA A 11 0.65 7.45 5.27
C ALA A 11 1.46 6.58 4.31
N ALA A 12 2.76 6.39 4.58
CA ALA A 12 3.60 5.46 3.82
C ALA A 12 3.14 4.01 3.97
N LEU A 13 2.74 3.61 5.18
CA LEU A 13 2.14 2.30 5.43
C LEU A 13 0.85 2.10 4.63
N ALA A 14 -0.04 3.10 4.58
CA ALA A 14 -1.27 3.04 3.79
C ALA A 14 -0.97 2.83 2.28
N LYS A 15 0.00 3.58 1.72
CA LYS A 15 0.48 3.36 0.34
C LYS A 15 0.93 1.91 0.13
N LEU A 16 1.74 1.40 1.06
CA LEU A 16 2.30 0.04 0.98
C LEU A 16 1.20 -1.02 1.04
N LEU A 17 0.23 -0.89 1.94
CA LEU A 17 -0.91 -1.81 2.05
C LEU A 17 -1.73 -1.84 0.76
N VAL A 18 -2.02 -0.68 0.17
CA VAL A 18 -2.72 -0.60 -1.13
C VAL A 18 -1.88 -1.25 -2.24
N ALA A 19 -0.56 -1.07 -2.23
CA ALA A 19 0.34 -1.70 -3.21
C ALA A 19 0.36 -3.23 -3.06
N LEU A 20 0.34 -3.76 -1.84
CA LEU A 20 0.22 -5.19 -1.55
C LEU A 20 -1.10 -5.76 -2.06
N GLN A 21 -2.23 -5.11 -1.73
CA GLN A 21 -3.56 -5.58 -2.12
C GLN A 21 -3.74 -5.59 -3.63
N ASN A 22 -3.21 -4.58 -4.33
CA ASN A 22 -3.34 -4.45 -5.78
C ASN A 22 -2.19 -5.14 -6.56
N GLY A 23 -1.18 -5.67 -5.88
CA GLY A 23 -0.02 -6.32 -6.50
C GLY A 23 0.89 -5.39 -7.33
N HIS A 24 0.80 -4.07 -7.14
CA HIS A 24 1.54 -3.08 -7.92
C HIS A 24 2.03 -1.91 -7.06
N ILE A 25 3.26 -1.48 -7.30
CA ILE A 25 3.84 -0.28 -6.72
C ILE A 25 3.42 0.92 -7.58
N PRO A 26 2.78 1.95 -7.01
CA PRO A 26 2.46 3.16 -7.75
C PRO A 26 3.73 3.96 -8.06
N ALA A 27 3.73 4.64 -9.20
CA ALA A 27 4.83 5.50 -9.63
C ALA A 27 5.09 6.63 -8.62
N ASN A 28 6.36 6.90 -8.36
CA ASN A 28 6.81 8.14 -7.74
C ASN A 28 6.69 9.28 -8.77
N LEU A 29 6.16 10.41 -8.31
CA LEU A 29 6.05 11.62 -9.11
C LEU A 29 7.33 12.45 -9.03
N HIS A 30 7.54 13.33 -10.01
CA HIS A 30 8.60 14.34 -10.05
C HIS A 30 10.04 13.82 -10.08
N TYR A 31 10.26 12.55 -10.45
CA TYR A 31 11.59 12.02 -10.69
C TYR A 31 11.97 12.18 -12.17
N ASN A 32 12.81 13.18 -12.48
CA ASN A 32 13.22 13.50 -13.85
C ASN A 32 14.68 13.07 -14.13
N SER A 33 15.57 13.25 -13.16
CA SER A 33 16.98 12.89 -13.25
C SER A 33 17.49 12.38 -11.90
N PRO A 34 18.43 11.42 -11.88
CA PRO A 34 19.01 10.92 -10.64
C PRO A 34 19.83 12.01 -9.94
N ASN A 35 19.77 12.06 -8.62
CA ASN A 35 20.68 12.89 -7.83
C ASN A 35 22.09 12.28 -7.88
N ARG A 36 23.06 13.04 -8.43
CA ARG A 36 24.45 12.60 -8.61
C ARG A 36 25.21 12.41 -7.30
N ASP A 37 24.76 13.02 -6.21
CA ASP A 37 25.35 12.86 -4.89
C ASP A 37 24.97 11.52 -4.23
N ILE A 38 24.08 10.75 -4.86
CA ILE A 38 23.66 9.42 -4.41
C ILE A 38 24.06 8.40 -5.49
N PRO A 39 25.28 7.84 -5.44
CA PRO A 39 25.79 6.94 -6.48
C PRO A 39 24.87 5.76 -6.79
N GLY A 40 24.15 5.25 -5.77
CA GLY A 40 23.17 4.17 -5.91
C GLY A 40 22.05 4.42 -6.92
N LEU A 41 21.74 5.69 -7.22
CA LEU A 41 20.74 6.07 -8.24
C LEU A 41 21.33 6.14 -9.66
N CYS A 42 22.67 6.14 -9.80
CA CYS A 42 23.38 6.23 -11.07
C CYS A 42 23.97 4.89 -11.53
N ASP A 43 24.20 3.97 -10.60
CA ASP A 43 24.83 2.66 -10.84
C ASP A 43 23.85 1.47 -10.70
N ASP A 44 22.54 1.75 -10.79
CA ASP A 44 21.44 0.79 -10.76
C ASP A 44 21.29 -0.07 -9.48
N ARG A 45 22.03 0.23 -8.40
CA ARG A 45 21.78 -0.42 -7.09
C ARG A 45 20.42 -0.07 -6.49
N LEU A 46 19.89 1.11 -6.81
CA LEU A 46 18.58 1.59 -6.41
C LEU A 46 17.77 1.99 -7.64
N LYS A 47 16.62 1.34 -7.83
CA LYS A 47 15.69 1.67 -8.92
C LYS A 47 14.50 2.46 -8.39
N VAL A 48 14.38 3.72 -8.80
CA VAL A 48 13.19 4.52 -8.51
C VAL A 48 12.03 4.02 -9.38
N VAL A 49 10.87 3.81 -8.76
CA VAL A 49 9.66 3.36 -9.45
C VAL A 49 9.03 4.58 -10.14
N THR A 50 9.28 4.78 -11.43
CA THR A 50 8.76 5.92 -12.23
C THR A 50 7.47 5.60 -12.98
N GLU A 51 7.09 4.33 -13.02
CA GLU A 51 5.88 3.83 -13.65
C GLU A 51 5.21 2.78 -12.76
N LYS A 52 3.92 2.50 -12.99
CA LYS A 52 3.19 1.46 -12.25
C LYS A 52 3.90 0.12 -12.46
N THR A 53 4.54 -0.38 -11.41
CA THR A 53 5.42 -1.55 -11.49
C THR A 53 4.81 -2.72 -10.73
N LYS A 54 4.82 -3.92 -11.31
CA LYS A 54 4.37 -5.14 -10.61
C LYS A 54 5.22 -5.35 -9.35
N LEU A 55 4.58 -5.68 -8.24
CA LEU A 55 5.28 -5.91 -6.99
C LEU A 55 6.25 -7.12 -7.14
N PRO A 56 7.57 -6.95 -6.92
CA PRO A 56 8.55 -7.98 -7.25
C PRO A 56 8.64 -9.11 -6.21
N ASN A 57 8.36 -8.80 -4.94
CA ASN A 57 8.40 -9.75 -3.84
C ASN A 57 7.42 -9.31 -2.73
N ASN A 58 7.27 -10.15 -1.71
CA ASN A 58 6.34 -9.94 -0.62
C ASN A 58 6.97 -9.29 0.62
N LEU A 59 8.24 -8.87 0.55
CA LEU A 59 8.97 -8.28 1.68
C LEU A 59 9.24 -6.81 1.40
N MET A 60 8.67 -5.92 2.20
CA MET A 60 8.81 -4.49 2.03
C MET A 60 9.25 -3.81 3.32
N ALA A 61 9.72 -2.58 3.20
CA ALA A 61 10.12 -1.79 4.35
C ALA A 61 9.69 -0.34 4.20
N ILE A 62 9.55 0.34 5.33
CA ILE A 62 9.29 1.78 5.41
C ILE A 62 10.26 2.45 6.38
N ASN A 63 10.58 3.70 6.08
CA ASN A 63 11.39 4.59 6.91
C ASN A 63 10.54 5.77 7.37
N SER A 64 10.74 6.22 8.62
CA SER A 64 10.11 7.42 9.16
C SER A 64 11.10 8.13 10.08
N TYR A 65 11.54 9.32 9.69
CA TYR A 65 12.58 10.09 10.38
C TYR A 65 12.04 11.45 10.79
N GLY A 66 11.99 11.70 12.10
CA GLY A 66 11.55 12.97 12.66
C GLY A 66 12.67 14.00 12.63
N PHE A 67 12.33 15.27 12.41
CA PHE A 67 13.33 16.36 12.36
C PHE A 67 14.17 16.47 13.64
N GLY A 68 13.62 16.07 14.80
CA GLY A 68 14.31 16.03 16.08
C GLY A 68 15.33 14.89 16.23
N GLY A 69 15.54 14.08 15.19
CA GLY A 69 16.55 13.01 15.15
C GLY A 69 16.03 11.62 15.53
N THR A 70 14.76 11.48 15.91
CA THR A 70 14.15 10.16 16.18
C THR A 70 13.86 9.42 14.89
N ASN A 71 14.39 8.21 14.77
CA ASN A 71 14.30 7.40 13.55
C ASN A 71 13.61 6.07 13.82
N VAL A 72 12.73 5.65 12.90
CA VAL A 72 12.06 4.35 12.96
C VAL A 72 12.13 3.68 11.58
N HIS A 73 12.39 2.37 11.60
CA HIS A 73 12.36 1.49 10.44
C HIS A 73 11.44 0.31 10.73
N ALA A 74 10.65 -0.10 9.74
CA ALA A 74 9.79 -1.27 9.86
C ALA A 74 9.87 -2.14 8.61
N ILE A 75 9.94 -3.45 8.83
CA ILE A 75 9.92 -4.49 7.79
C ILE A 75 8.56 -5.18 7.85
N LEU A 76 7.94 -5.37 6.70
CA LEU A 76 6.62 -5.97 6.55
C LEU A 76 6.68 -7.13 5.55
N GLN A 77 6.04 -8.23 5.94
CA GLN A 77 5.84 -9.39 5.08
C GLN A 77 4.37 -9.44 4.66
N ALA A 78 4.10 -9.53 3.36
CA ALA A 78 2.76 -9.73 2.86
C ALA A 78 2.23 -11.10 3.32
N ASN A 79 0.97 -11.13 3.75
CA ASN A 79 0.30 -12.37 4.09
C ASN A 79 0.14 -13.24 2.83
N SER A 80 0.72 -14.44 2.86
CA SER A 80 0.60 -15.43 1.79
C SER A 80 -0.64 -16.32 1.91
N ASN A 81 -1.36 -16.24 3.03
CA ASN A 81 -2.58 -17.02 3.24
C ASN A 81 -3.69 -16.47 2.34
N ARG A 82 -3.83 -17.08 1.16
CA ARG A 82 -5.04 -16.95 0.37
C ARG A 82 -6.12 -17.73 1.09
N LYS A 83 -7.22 -17.06 1.48
CA LYS A 83 -8.41 -17.81 1.88
C LYS A 83 -8.80 -18.69 0.69
N GLU A 84 -8.68 -20.00 0.85
CA GLU A 84 -9.38 -20.92 -0.02
C GLU A 84 -10.87 -20.61 0.15
N ASN A 85 -11.60 -20.55 -0.95
CA ASN A 85 -13.05 -20.52 -0.85
C ASN A 85 -13.42 -21.87 -0.25
N GLU A 86 -13.66 -21.93 1.06
CA GLU A 86 -14.40 -23.03 1.65
C GLU A 86 -15.64 -23.24 0.78
N ASN A 87 -15.94 -24.50 0.47
CA ASN A 87 -16.97 -24.94 -0.48
C ASN A 87 -18.39 -24.50 -0.04
N LEU A 88 -18.66 -23.20 0.01
CA LEU A 88 -20.00 -22.65 -0.05
C LEU A 88 -20.49 -22.96 -1.46
N SER A 89 -21.51 -23.79 -1.52
CA SER A 89 -22.15 -24.12 -2.79
C SER A 89 -22.57 -22.81 -3.45
N ARG A 90 -22.26 -22.64 -4.73
CA ARG A 90 -22.60 -21.42 -5.50
C ARG A 90 -24.12 -21.13 -5.54
N ASN A 91 -24.94 -22.07 -5.05
CA ASN A 91 -26.39 -22.01 -4.95
C ASN A 91 -26.91 -21.73 -3.53
N GLU A 92 -26.04 -21.52 -2.53
CA GLU A 92 -26.47 -21.14 -1.18
C GLU A 92 -26.78 -19.64 -1.11
N ILE A 93 -28.02 -19.31 -0.73
CA ILE A 93 -28.42 -17.92 -0.49
C ILE A 93 -27.76 -17.46 0.81
N CYS A 94 -26.85 -16.49 0.69
CA CYS A 94 -26.27 -15.81 1.85
C CYS A 94 -27.08 -14.55 2.16
N LEU A 95 -27.54 -14.42 3.39
CA LEU A 95 -28.19 -13.20 3.87
C LEU A 95 -27.14 -12.25 4.43
N ALA A 96 -27.02 -11.06 3.83
CA ALA A 96 -26.16 -9.99 4.31
C ALA A 96 -27.03 -8.84 4.84
N PHE A 97 -26.64 -8.29 5.99
CA PHE A 97 -27.28 -7.11 6.58
C PHE A 97 -26.26 -5.99 6.71
N ALA A 98 -26.69 -4.76 6.46
CA ALA A 98 -25.90 -3.55 6.69
C ALA A 98 -26.72 -2.54 7.50
N CYS A 99 -26.03 -1.76 8.32
CA CYS A 99 -26.60 -0.64 9.06
C CYS A 99 -25.66 0.55 8.94
N ALA A 100 -26.20 1.73 8.65
CA ALA A 100 -25.43 2.95 8.46
C ALA A 100 -26.18 4.17 8.99
N ARG A 101 -25.48 5.31 9.06
CA ARG A 101 -26.04 6.58 9.51
C ARG A 101 -27.00 7.22 8.50
N THR A 102 -26.91 6.85 7.22
CA THR A 102 -27.73 7.36 6.10
C THR A 102 -28.15 6.21 5.20
N ALA A 103 -29.19 6.42 4.37
CA ALA A 103 -29.63 5.46 3.37
C ALA A 103 -28.49 5.12 2.38
N ASP A 104 -27.81 6.13 1.85
CA ASP A 104 -26.63 5.99 0.97
C ASP A 104 -25.53 5.11 1.60
N GLY A 105 -25.34 5.20 2.91
CA GLY A 105 -24.38 4.37 3.63
C GLY A 105 -24.74 2.89 3.58
N CYS A 106 -26.02 2.55 3.72
CA CYS A 106 -26.49 1.16 3.59
C CYS A 106 -26.32 0.66 2.15
N GLU A 107 -26.60 1.50 1.15
CA GLU A 107 -26.44 1.17 -0.27
C GLU A 107 -24.99 0.83 -0.62
N ILE A 108 -24.01 1.63 -0.15
CA ILE A 108 -22.57 1.38 -0.36
C ILE A 108 -22.14 -0.01 0.12
N PHE A 109 -22.62 -0.45 1.29
CA PHE A 109 -22.23 -1.74 1.87
C PHE A 109 -22.93 -2.92 1.22
N LEU A 110 -24.19 -2.77 0.80
CA LEU A 110 -24.96 -3.84 0.18
C LEU A 110 -24.65 -4.02 -1.31
N LYS A 111 -23.99 -3.05 -1.96
CA LYS A 111 -23.68 -3.07 -3.40
C LYS A 111 -24.89 -3.49 -4.25
N ILE A 112 -26.07 -2.97 -3.89
CA ILE A 112 -27.26 -2.97 -4.74
C ILE A 112 -27.09 -1.85 -5.77
#